data_AF-A0A847A4S1-F1
#
_entry.id   AF-A0A847A4S1-F1
#
_cell.length_a   1.000
_cell.length_b   1.000
_cell.length_c   1.000
_cell.angle_alpha   90.00
_cell.angle_beta   90.00
_cell.angle_gamma   90.00
#
_symmetry.space_group_name_H-M   'P 1'
#
loop_
_entity.id
_entity.type
_entity.pdbx_description
1 polymer ?
#
loop_
_entity_poly.entity_id
_entity_poly.type
_entity_poly.pdbx_seq_one_letter_code
_entity_poly.pdbx_strand_id
1 'polypeptide(L)'
;MEGLNPNELQYATGDFISPDGRITGEVKIAVTEVNGLRLADLEFVNLSAPYETLGIGGSLAPRGDDPCFDAGLRASAGEWPVTTTSIPMAMEISSGSRILHEIVLYESFYNYENEHSCTHLVVARAPLTWE
;
A
#
# COMPACT_ATOMS: atom_id res chain seq x y z
N MET A 1 -18.90 -0.32 -16.29
CA MET A 1 -18.31 -0.53 -14.96
C MET A 1 -19.39 -1.15 -14.11
N GLU A 2 -19.43 -2.48 -14.07
CA GLU A 2 -20.26 -3.19 -13.09
C GLU A 2 -19.68 -2.88 -11.71
N GLY A 3 -20.54 -2.43 -10.79
CA GLY A 3 -20.14 -2.11 -9.43
C GLY A 3 -19.78 -3.40 -8.68
N LEU A 4 -18.64 -3.38 -7.99
CA LEU A 4 -18.17 -4.50 -7.18
C LEU A 4 -19.23 -4.92 -6.16
N ASN A 5 -19.50 -6.22 -6.05
CA ASN A 5 -20.44 -6.78 -5.09
C ASN A 5 -19.87 -6.63 -3.66
N PRO A 6 -20.57 -5.97 -2.73
CA PRO A 6 -20.06 -5.74 -1.38
C PRO A 6 -19.96 -7.03 -0.54
N ASN A 7 -20.66 -8.11 -0.92
CA ASN A 7 -20.67 -9.37 -0.18
C ASN A 7 -19.68 -10.42 -0.69
N GLU A 8 -18.88 -10.09 -1.69
CA GLU A 8 -17.89 -10.99 -2.28
C GLU A 8 -16.52 -10.69 -1.66
N LEU A 9 -15.80 -11.72 -1.24
CA LEU A 9 -14.39 -11.58 -0.86
C LEU A 9 -13.65 -11.00 -2.06
N GLN A 10 -13.16 -9.78 -1.91
CA GLN A 10 -12.43 -9.08 -2.97
C GLN A 10 -10.95 -9.31 -2.76
N TYR A 11 -10.29 -9.61 -3.88
CA TYR A 11 -8.86 -9.84 -3.90
C TYR A 11 -8.20 -8.81 -4.81
N ALA A 12 -6.98 -8.44 -4.46
CA ALA A 12 -6.14 -7.66 -5.34
C ALA A 12 -4.70 -8.11 -5.26
N THR A 13 -3.96 -7.92 -6.34
CA THR A 13 -2.53 -8.20 -6.40
C THR A 13 -1.78 -7.05 -7.05
N GLY A 14 -0.49 -6.92 -6.72
CA GLY A 14 0.39 -5.95 -7.35
C GLY A 14 1.86 -6.23 -7.10
N ASP A 15 2.70 -5.97 -8.11
CA ASP A 15 4.15 -6.06 -7.98
C ASP A 15 4.69 -4.73 -7.42
N PHE A 16 5.54 -4.80 -6.40
CA PHE A 16 6.27 -3.63 -5.92
C PHE A 16 7.35 -3.25 -6.92
N ILE A 17 7.26 -2.02 -7.41
CA ILE A 17 8.23 -1.40 -8.31
C ILE A 17 8.95 -0.29 -7.55
N SER A 18 10.26 -0.41 -7.40
CA SER A 18 11.12 0.62 -6.81
C SER A 18 11.32 1.81 -7.76
N PRO A 19 11.78 2.99 -7.28
CA PRO A 19 12.03 4.16 -8.12
C PRO A 19 12.99 3.93 -9.30
N ASP A 20 13.90 2.96 -9.20
CA ASP A 20 14.80 2.56 -10.29
C ASP A 20 14.17 1.56 -11.28
N GLY A 21 12.88 1.24 -11.12
CA GLY A 21 12.08 0.40 -12.00
C GLY A 21 12.22 -1.10 -11.77
N ARG A 22 12.85 -1.54 -10.68
CA ARG A 22 13.00 -2.97 -10.37
C ARG A 22 11.79 -3.51 -9.63
N ILE A 23 11.44 -4.77 -9.89
CA ILE A 23 10.46 -5.49 -9.08
C ILE A 23 11.15 -5.95 -7.80
N THR A 24 10.60 -5.55 -6.66
CA THR A 24 11.16 -5.79 -5.33
C THR A 24 10.29 -6.67 -4.46
N GLY A 25 9.20 -7.21 -4.99
CA GLY A 25 8.29 -8.12 -4.30
C GLY A 25 6.89 -8.04 -4.88
N GLU A 26 5.97 -8.76 -4.29
CA GLU A 26 4.54 -8.76 -4.65
C GLU A 26 3.71 -8.55 -3.36
N VAL A 27 2.57 -7.89 -3.49
CA VAL A 27 1.53 -7.84 -2.48
C VAL A 27 0.28 -8.53 -2.98
N LYS A 28 -0.32 -9.33 -2.10
CA LYS A 28 -1.68 -9.84 -2.24
C LYS A 28 -2.55 -9.24 -1.16
N ILE A 29 -3.78 -8.92 -1.53
CA ILE A 29 -4.77 -8.31 -0.66
C ILE A 29 -5.97 -9.22 -0.61
N ALA A 30 -6.40 -9.55 0.60
CA ALA A 30 -7.72 -10.10 0.85
C ALA A 30 -8.54 -9.07 1.62
N VAL A 31 -9.76 -8.82 1.16
CA VAL A 31 -10.67 -7.90 1.82
C VAL A 31 -11.66 -8.66 2.69
N THR A 32 -11.72 -8.29 3.96
CA THR A 32 -12.70 -8.81 4.91
C THR A 32 -13.62 -7.70 5.39
N GLU A 33 -14.92 -7.94 5.46
CA GLU A 33 -15.86 -7.03 6.11
C GLU A 33 -16.09 -7.43 7.57
N VAL A 34 -15.85 -6.50 8.49
CA VAL A 34 -16.04 -6.68 9.93
C VAL A 34 -16.89 -5.52 10.46
N ASN A 35 -18.11 -5.82 10.91
CA ASN A 35 -19.06 -4.83 11.45
C ASN A 35 -19.33 -3.64 10.49
N GLY A 36 -19.39 -3.88 9.18
CA GLY A 36 -19.60 -2.84 8.18
C GLY A 36 -18.34 -2.06 7.79
N LEU A 37 -17.17 -2.38 8.38
CA LEU A 37 -15.87 -1.86 7.97
C LEU A 37 -15.20 -2.87 7.06
N ARG A 38 -14.70 -2.41 5.91
CA ARG A 38 -13.93 -3.24 4.99
C ARG A 38 -12.45 -3.07 5.30
N LEU A 39 -11.80 -4.14 5.74
CA LEU A 39 -10.40 -4.21 6.14
C LEU A 39 -9.60 -4.97 5.08
N ALA A 40 -8.31 -4.64 4.96
CA ALA A 40 -7.38 -5.33 4.06
C ALA A 40 -6.38 -6.16 4.86
N ASP A 41 -6.28 -7.44 4.52
CA ASP A 41 -5.18 -8.29 4.95
C ASP A 41 -4.14 -8.32 3.82
N LEU A 42 -2.92 -7.88 4.12
CA LEU A 42 -1.81 -7.91 3.17
C LEU A 42 -0.95 -9.15 3.38
N GLU A 43 -0.56 -9.77 2.27
CA GLU A 43 0.48 -10.80 2.20
C GLU A 43 1.59 -10.31 1.27
N PHE A 44 2.83 -10.35 1.76
CA PHE A 44 4.03 -9.95 1.03
C PHE A 44 4.78 -11.19 0.57
N VAL A 45 5.09 -11.25 -0.72
CA VAL A 45 5.80 -12.36 -1.33
C VAL A 45 7.14 -11.86 -1.89
N ASN A 46 8.23 -12.52 -1.48
CA ASN A 46 9.60 -12.22 -1.93
C ASN A 46 10.00 -10.73 -1.78
N LEU A 47 9.51 -10.05 -0.75
CA LEU A 47 9.80 -8.64 -0.52
C LEU A 47 11.30 -8.44 -0.22
N SER A 48 11.93 -7.56 -0.97
CA SER A 48 13.30 -7.11 -0.80
C SER A 48 13.30 -5.59 -0.74
N ALA A 49 13.93 -5.02 0.27
CA ALA A 49 14.01 -3.57 0.42
C ALA A 49 15.35 -3.18 1.04
N PRO A 50 15.81 -1.94 0.81
CA PRO A 50 17.09 -1.47 1.33
C PRO A 50 17.07 -1.17 2.83
N TYR A 51 15.91 -1.22 3.49
CA TYR A 51 15.73 -0.87 4.90
C TYR A 51 15.26 -2.08 5.73
N GLU A 52 15.59 -2.12 7.02
CA GLU A 52 15.13 -3.19 7.92
C GLU A 52 13.65 -3.06 8.30
N THR A 53 13.15 -1.82 8.34
CA THR A 53 11.77 -1.45 8.66
C THR A 53 11.23 -0.54 7.57
N LEU A 54 9.96 -0.72 7.22
CA LEU A 54 9.25 0.11 6.25
C LEU A 54 7.91 0.57 6.82
N GLY A 55 7.53 1.79 6.48
CA GLY A 55 6.15 2.23 6.58
C GLY A 55 5.33 1.65 5.44
N ILE A 56 4.09 1.26 5.75
CA ILE A 56 3.17 0.68 4.76
C ILE A 56 1.93 1.56 4.68
N GLY A 57 1.61 1.94 3.45
CA GLY A 57 0.49 2.81 3.14
C GLY A 57 -0.27 2.36 1.91
N GLY A 58 -1.39 3.02 1.68
CA GLY A 58 -2.23 2.81 0.51
C GLY A 58 -2.79 4.12 0.00
N SER A 59 -2.98 4.22 -1.32
CA SER A 59 -3.60 5.40 -1.93
C SER A 59 -4.95 5.09 -2.56
N LEU A 60 -5.97 5.86 -2.18
CA LEU A 60 -7.32 5.79 -2.78
C LEU A 60 -7.43 6.61 -4.08
N ALA A 61 -6.29 7.02 -4.65
CA ALA A 61 -6.19 7.68 -5.94
C ALA A 61 -4.86 7.32 -6.63
N PRO A 62 -4.80 7.23 -7.97
CA PRO A 62 -3.54 7.03 -8.68
C PRO A 62 -2.56 8.19 -8.39
N ARG A 63 -1.31 7.89 -8.02
CA ARG A 63 -0.27 8.89 -7.73
C ARG A 63 0.87 8.94 -8.75
N GLY A 64 1.02 7.92 -9.58
CA GLY A 64 2.09 7.87 -10.58
C GLY A 64 3.48 7.80 -9.93
N ASP A 65 4.38 8.67 -10.38
CA ASP A 65 5.80 8.74 -10.02
C ASP A 65 6.10 9.73 -8.87
N ASP A 66 5.08 10.17 -8.13
CA ASP A 66 5.26 11.02 -6.95
C ASP A 66 6.25 10.37 -5.97
N PRO A 67 7.40 11.00 -5.65
CA PRO A 67 8.38 10.42 -4.75
C PRO A 67 7.92 10.47 -3.28
N CYS A 68 6.89 11.26 -2.96
CA CYS A 68 6.47 11.51 -1.58
C CYS A 68 5.19 10.74 -1.20
N PHE A 69 5.16 10.27 0.05
CA PHE A 69 3.98 9.76 0.72
C PHE A 69 3.53 10.72 1.84
N ASP A 70 3.24 11.99 1.50
CA ASP A 70 2.93 13.02 2.53
C ASP A 70 1.47 13.53 2.64
N ALA A 71 0.77 13.79 1.52
CA ALA A 71 -0.61 14.27 1.50
C ALA A 71 -1.58 13.48 0.58
N GLY A 72 -2.82 13.24 1.03
CA GLY A 72 -3.91 12.66 0.22
C GLY A 72 -4.88 11.78 1.01
N LEU A 73 -5.90 11.23 0.31
CA LEU A 73 -6.78 10.19 0.86
C LEU A 73 -6.03 8.86 0.89
N ARG A 74 -5.64 8.43 2.09
CA ARG A 74 -4.72 7.32 2.29
C ARG A 74 -5.13 6.46 3.47
N ALA A 75 -4.60 5.26 3.45
CA ALA A 75 -4.58 4.38 4.60
C ALA A 75 -3.13 4.04 4.96
N SER A 76 -2.89 3.69 6.23
CA SER A 76 -1.56 3.32 6.73
C SER A 76 -1.67 2.13 7.69
N ALA A 77 -0.65 1.27 7.67
CA ALA A 77 -0.49 0.13 8.57
C ALA A 77 0.41 0.43 9.76
N GLY A 78 1.04 1.61 9.75
CA GLY A 78 2.25 1.86 10.52
C GLY A 78 3.49 1.21 9.91
N GLU A 79 4.48 0.98 10.78
CA GLU A 79 5.81 0.53 10.42
C GLU A 79 6.01 -0.93 10.79
N TRP A 80 6.62 -1.69 9.88
CA TRP A 80 6.80 -3.12 10.03
C TRP A 80 8.20 -3.55 9.58
N PRO A 81 8.81 -4.54 10.23
CA PRO A 81 10.04 -5.15 9.75
C PRO A 81 9.84 -5.76 8.36
N VAL A 82 10.82 -5.62 7.46
CA VAL A 82 10.76 -6.17 6.09
C VAL A 82 10.67 -7.70 6.06
N THR A 83 11.06 -8.37 7.14
CA THR A 83 10.88 -9.82 7.31
C THR A 83 9.43 -10.22 7.57
N THR A 84 8.51 -9.26 7.76
CA THR A 84 7.09 -9.52 7.98
C THR A 84 6.41 -9.90 6.68
N THR A 85 5.83 -11.10 6.63
CA THR A 85 5.20 -11.63 5.42
C THR A 85 3.70 -11.40 5.35
N SER A 86 3.04 -11.08 6.47
CA SER A 86 1.62 -10.79 6.48
C SER A 86 1.28 -9.77 7.55
N ILE A 87 0.46 -8.78 7.18
CA ILE A 87 0.13 -7.65 8.02
C ILE A 87 -1.37 -7.40 7.91
N PRO A 88 -2.11 -7.47 9.04
CA PRO A 88 -3.47 -6.98 9.06
C PRO A 88 -3.43 -5.45 8.98
N MET A 89 -3.99 -4.89 7.92
CA MET A 89 -4.14 -3.46 7.78
C MET A 89 -5.58 -3.05 8.12
N ALA A 90 -5.71 -2.21 9.14
CA ALA A 90 -6.92 -1.42 9.34
C ALA A 90 -6.99 -0.31 8.28
N MET A 91 -7.16 -0.72 7.02
CA MET A 91 -7.32 0.15 5.88
C MET A 91 -8.79 0.17 5.50
N GLU A 92 -9.40 1.34 5.55
CA GLU A 92 -10.66 1.58 4.85
C GLU A 92 -10.36 1.53 3.35
N ILE A 93 -10.49 0.34 2.75
CA ILE A 93 -10.16 0.09 1.33
C ILE A 93 -11.08 0.84 0.37
N SER A 94 -12.17 1.41 0.87
CA SER A 94 -13.12 2.16 0.10
C SER A 94 -13.79 3.25 0.92
N SER A 95 -13.76 4.48 0.40
CA SER A 95 -14.56 5.60 0.89
C SER A 95 -15.51 6.04 -0.22
N GLY A 96 -16.81 5.81 -0.02
CA GLY A 96 -17.82 6.00 -1.07
C GLY A 96 -17.60 5.06 -2.26
N SER A 97 -17.41 5.60 -3.45
CA SER A 97 -17.19 4.82 -4.69
C SER A 97 -15.72 4.57 -5.02
N ARG A 98 -14.79 4.96 -4.15
CA ARG A 98 -13.35 4.82 -4.39
C ARG A 98 -12.88 3.49 -3.84
N ILE A 99 -11.95 2.84 -4.52
CA ILE A 99 -11.23 1.66 -4.03
C ILE A 99 -9.74 1.97 -3.96
N LEU A 100 -9.01 1.19 -3.19
CA LEU A 100 -7.56 1.29 -3.09
C LEU A 100 -6.90 0.99 -4.44
N HIS A 101 -6.03 1.89 -4.91
CA HIS A 101 -5.39 1.80 -6.21
C HIS A 101 -3.97 1.24 -6.16
N GLU A 102 -3.27 1.44 -5.05
CA GLU A 102 -1.89 0.99 -4.87
C GLU A 102 -1.57 0.77 -3.39
N ILE A 103 -0.65 -0.15 -3.13
CA ILE A 103 0.10 -0.21 -1.87
C ILE A 103 1.43 0.51 -2.05
N VAL A 104 1.84 1.25 -1.04
CA VAL A 104 3.06 2.04 -1.03
C VAL A 104 3.92 1.60 0.15
N LEU A 105 5.20 1.32 -0.13
CA LEU A 105 6.23 1.16 0.88
C LEU A 105 7.01 2.46 0.97
N TYR A 106 7.17 2.99 2.17
CA TYR A 106 7.87 4.25 2.40
C TYR A 106 8.86 4.15 3.56
N GLU A 107 9.82 5.08 3.60
CA GLU A 107 10.79 5.17 4.68
C GLU A 107 10.08 5.45 6.02
N SER A 108 10.31 4.59 7.01
CA SER A 108 9.71 4.72 8.35
C SER A 108 10.20 5.98 9.09
N PHE A 109 11.42 6.42 8.82
CA PHE A 109 12.01 7.58 9.50
C PHE A 109 11.65 8.88 8.78
N TYR A 110 11.34 9.93 9.54
CA TYR A 110 11.19 11.28 9.00
C TYR A 110 12.55 11.77 8.49
N ASN A 111 12.66 11.96 7.18
CA ASN A 111 13.89 12.43 6.58
C ASN A 111 13.90 13.97 6.51
N TYR A 112 14.31 14.61 7.61
CA TYR A 112 14.39 16.07 7.69
C TYR A 112 15.50 16.69 6.82
N GLU A 113 16.42 15.88 6.27
CA GLU A 113 17.62 16.37 5.58
C GLU A 113 17.65 16.14 4.05
N ASN A 114 16.60 15.58 3.45
CA ASN A 114 16.58 15.36 2.00
C ASN A 114 16.17 16.62 1.20
N GLU A 115 16.78 16.79 0.02
CA GLU A 115 16.49 17.86 -0.96
C GLU A 115 15.03 17.83 -1.46
N HIS A 116 14.35 16.69 -1.31
CA HIS A 116 12.93 16.56 -1.54
C HIS A 116 12.22 16.84 -0.22
N SER A 117 11.30 17.80 -0.23
CA SER A 117 10.45 18.17 0.91
C SER A 117 9.46 17.07 1.32
N CYS A 118 9.84 15.79 1.18
CA CYS A 118 9.01 14.65 1.51
C CYS A 118 9.04 14.39 3.01
N THR A 119 7.87 14.23 3.62
CA THR A 119 7.74 13.71 4.98
C THR A 119 8.08 12.22 5.03
N HIS A 120 7.65 11.47 4.01
CA HIS A 120 7.93 10.05 3.82
C HIS A 120 8.33 9.80 2.36
N LEU A 121 9.54 9.28 2.13
CA LEU A 121 9.99 8.93 0.79
C LEU A 121 9.48 7.55 0.39
N VAL A 122 8.97 7.43 -0.84
CA VAL A 122 8.50 6.15 -1.38
C VAL A 122 9.68 5.29 -1.81
N VAL A 123 9.68 4.06 -1.31
CA VAL A 123 10.69 3.02 -1.59
C VAL A 123 10.20 2.07 -2.69
N ALA A 124 8.91 1.77 -2.73
CA ALA A 124 8.29 1.02 -3.81
C ALA A 124 6.77 1.25 -3.86
N ARG A 125 6.18 1.04 -5.04
CA ARG A 125 4.73 1.13 -5.29
C ARG A 125 4.25 -0.15 -5.93
N ALA A 126 3.11 -0.65 -5.48
CA ALA A 126 2.41 -1.78 -6.10
C ALA A 126 1.03 -1.32 -6.58
N PRO A 127 0.88 -0.91 -7.85
CA PRO A 127 -0.42 -0.72 -8.47
C PRO A 127 -1.24 -2.01 -8.40
N LEU A 128 -2.50 -1.89 -7.99
CA LEU A 128 -3.36 -3.03 -7.72
C LEU A 128 -4.25 -3.38 -8.91
N THR A 129 -4.33 -4.69 -9.18
CA THR A 129 -5.35 -5.28 -10.04
C THR A 129 -6.37 -5.99 -9.16
N TRP A 130 -7.64 -5.60 -9.27
CA TRP A 130 -8.75 -6.16 -8.50
C TRP A 130 -9.44 -7.28 -9.28
N GLU A 131 -9.78 -8.35 -8.58
CA GLU A 131 -10.54 -9.51 -9.08
C GLU A 131 -11.95 -9.56 -8.49
#